data_AF-A0A961IGR4-F1
#
_entry.id   AF-A0A961IGR4-F1
#
_cell.length_a   1.000
_cell.length_b   1.000
_cell.length_c   1.000
_cell.angle_alpha   90.00
_cell.angle_beta   90.00
_cell.angle_gamma   90.00
#
_symmetry.space_group_name_H-M   'P 1'
#
loop_
_entity.id
_entity.type
_entity.pdbx_description
1 polymer ?
#
loop_
_entity_poly.entity_id
_entity_poly.type
_entity_poly.pdbx_seq_one_letter_code
_entity_poly.pdbx_strand_id
1 'polypeptide(L)'
;APETIAEIIALLRDDASTRFIISSDLSHFLNYKQACERDRKTSDHIEARAFESIGYEDACGRNSINGLLYLARELDMQLRTVDVRNSGDTAGSRDRVVGYGAYGCYAR
;
A
#
# COMPACT_ATOMS: atom_id res chain seq x y z
N ALA A 1 4.45 -6.55 14.99
CA ALA A 1 3.14 -5.88 15.07
C ALA A 1 3.29 -4.51 14.39
N PRO A 2 2.26 -3.93 13.75
CA PRO A 2 2.38 -2.70 12.94
C PRO A 2 3.00 -1.50 13.70
N GLU A 3 2.88 -1.48 15.02
CA GLU A 3 3.35 -0.46 15.95
C GLU A 3 4.85 -0.20 15.84
N THR A 4 5.67 -1.24 15.67
CA THR A 4 7.13 -1.08 15.55
C THR A 4 7.53 -0.23 14.34
N ILE A 5 6.84 -0.40 13.21
CA ILE A 5 7.09 0.43 12.02
C ILE A 5 6.51 1.83 12.24
N ALA A 6 5.33 1.94 12.86
CA ALA A 6 4.72 3.22 13.19
C ALA A 6 5.63 4.09 14.08
N GLU A 7 6.26 3.49 15.11
CA GLU A 7 7.22 4.15 16.00
C GLU A 7 8.44 4.69 15.24
N ILE A 8 8.99 3.91 14.30
CA ILE A 8 10.13 4.35 13.47
C ILE A 8 9.73 5.55 12.60
N ILE A 9 8.55 5.51 11.97
CA ILE A 9 8.06 6.62 11.14
C ILE A 9 7.79 7.84 12.04
N ALA A 10 7.17 7.66 13.19
CA ALA A 10 6.88 8.73 14.15
C ALA A 10 8.15 9.40 14.66
N LEU A 11 9.22 8.65 14.92
CA LEU A 11 10.49 9.19 15.39
C LEU A 11 11.19 10.09 14.34
N LEU A 12 11.07 9.74 13.06
CA LEU A 12 11.83 10.37 11.99
C LEU A 12 11.03 11.46 11.22
N ARG A 13 9.70 11.53 11.39
CA ARG A 13 8.84 12.43 10.61
C ARG A 13 8.89 13.90 10.99
N ASP A 14 9.36 14.23 12.21
CA ASP A 14 9.41 15.61 12.69
C ASP A 14 10.51 16.43 11.98
N ASP A 15 11.44 15.75 11.31
CA ASP A 15 12.37 16.38 10.39
C ASP A 15 11.69 16.68 9.05
N ALA A 16 11.47 17.98 8.78
CA ALA A 16 10.87 18.46 7.53
C ALA A 16 11.65 18.09 6.26
N SER A 17 12.93 17.68 6.37
CA SER A 17 13.75 17.19 5.27
C SER A 17 13.57 15.69 4.99
N THR A 18 12.95 14.95 5.92
CA THR A 18 12.72 13.51 5.79
C THR A 18 11.47 13.20 4.96
N ARG A 19 11.58 12.22 4.07
CA ARG A 19 10.46 11.65 3.30
C ARG A 19 10.50 10.13 3.41
N PHE A 20 9.34 9.52 3.55
CA PHE A 20 9.19 8.07 3.64
C PHE A 20 8.71 7.51 2.31
N ILE A 21 9.34 6.43 1.87
CA ILE A 21 8.89 5.61 0.74
C ILE A 21 8.64 4.21 1.29
N ILE A 22 7.40 3.76 1.18
CA ILE A 22 7.02 2.38 1.50
C ILE A 22 7.02 1.61 0.19
N SER A 23 8.02 0.75 -0.01
CA SER A 23 8.17 -0.03 -1.24
C SER A 23 7.42 -1.36 -1.15
N SER A 24 6.52 -1.60 -2.11
CA SER A 24 5.74 -2.84 -2.20
C SER A 24 5.10 -2.99 -3.58
N ASP A 25 5.05 -4.22 -4.07
CA ASP A 25 4.06 -4.64 -5.07
C ASP A 25 2.73 -5.01 -4.37
N LEU A 26 1.65 -5.12 -5.15
CA LEU A 26 0.33 -5.60 -4.70
C LEU A 26 0.21 -7.12 -4.91
N SER A 27 -0.80 -7.59 -5.65
CA SER A 27 -1.02 -9.01 -5.88
C SER A 27 0.04 -9.65 -6.78
N HIS A 28 0.25 -10.96 -6.62
CA HIS A 28 1.21 -11.73 -7.39
C HIS A 28 0.57 -12.92 -8.13
N PHE A 29 0.94 -13.09 -9.39
CA PHE A 29 0.72 -14.29 -10.20
C PHE A 29 -0.74 -14.71 -10.41
N LEU A 30 -1.67 -13.78 -10.24
CA LEU A 30 -3.08 -13.96 -10.58
C LEU A 30 -3.30 -13.70 -12.07
N ASN A 31 -4.39 -14.21 -12.63
CA ASN A 31 -4.82 -13.73 -13.93
C ASN A 31 -5.27 -12.26 -13.82
N TYR A 32 -5.27 -11.56 -14.96
CA TYR A 32 -5.54 -10.13 -15.03
C TYR A 32 -6.80 -9.69 -14.28
N LYS A 33 -7.92 -10.42 -14.44
CA LYS A 33 -9.18 -10.06 -13.78
C LYS A 33 -9.07 -10.18 -12.26
N GLN A 34 -8.53 -11.29 -11.78
CA GLN A 34 -8.34 -11.53 -10.34
C GLN A 34 -7.35 -10.52 -9.72
N ALA A 35 -6.29 -10.15 -10.46
CA ALA A 35 -5.36 -9.11 -10.03
C ALA A 35 -6.07 -7.76 -9.89
N CYS A 36 -6.80 -7.31 -10.90
CA CYS A 36 -7.56 -6.06 -10.83
C CYS A 36 -8.54 -6.03 -9.63
N GLU A 37 -9.26 -7.13 -9.37
CA GLU A 37 -10.18 -7.23 -8.24
C GLU A 37 -9.46 -7.15 -6.90
N ARG A 38 -8.36 -7.90 -6.73
CA ARG A 38 -7.58 -7.91 -5.50
C ARG A 38 -6.89 -6.57 -5.26
N ASP A 39 -6.19 -6.06 -6.26
CA ASP A 39 -5.44 -4.80 -6.17
C ASP A 39 -6.38 -3.63 -5.86
N ARG A 40 -7.58 -3.61 -6.45
CA ARG A 40 -8.59 -2.62 -6.13
C ARG A 40 -9.02 -2.71 -4.67
N LYS A 41 -9.32 -3.92 -4.19
CA LYS A 41 -9.70 -4.14 -2.79
C LYS A 41 -8.59 -3.73 -1.82
N THR A 42 -7.34 -4.08 -2.11
CA THR A 42 -6.18 -3.64 -1.33
C THR A 42 -6.07 -2.11 -1.31
N SER A 43 -6.28 -1.46 -2.46
CA SER A 43 -6.27 0.00 -2.57
C SER A 43 -7.36 0.64 -1.71
N ASP A 44 -8.58 0.11 -1.77
CA ASP A 44 -9.70 0.60 -0.96
C ASP A 44 -9.39 0.47 0.55
N HIS A 45 -8.72 -0.61 0.98
CA HIS A 45 -8.27 -0.77 2.37
C HIS A 45 -7.16 0.23 2.76
N ILE A 46 -6.24 0.55 1.84
CA ILE A 46 -5.19 1.56 2.05
C ILE A 46 -5.82 2.94 2.24
N GLU A 47 -6.74 3.35 1.37
CA GLU A 47 -7.45 4.64 1.48
C GLU A 47 -8.29 4.72 2.77
N ALA A 48 -8.90 3.60 3.18
CA ALA A 48 -9.66 3.50 4.43
C ALA A 48 -8.80 3.39 5.70
N ARG A 49 -7.46 3.28 5.59
CA ARG A 49 -6.53 3.02 6.72
C ARG A 49 -6.87 1.75 7.49
N ALA A 50 -7.44 0.74 6.81
CA ALA A 50 -7.87 -0.52 7.37
C ALA A 50 -6.72 -1.55 7.37
N PHE A 51 -5.65 -1.27 8.13
CA PHE A 51 -4.42 -2.08 8.12
C PHE A 51 -4.63 -3.54 8.52
N GLU A 52 -5.65 -3.82 9.32
CA GLU A 52 -6.03 -5.17 9.74
C GLU A 52 -6.56 -6.01 8.57
N SER A 53 -6.98 -5.35 7.48
CA SER A 53 -7.59 -5.97 6.29
C SER A 53 -6.59 -6.22 5.15
N ILE A 54 -5.29 -5.98 5.36
CA ILE A 54 -4.23 -6.21 4.37
C ILE A 54 -3.36 -7.40 4.82
N GLY A 55 -3.55 -8.52 4.13
CA GLY A 55 -2.92 -9.81 4.37
C GLY A 55 -1.71 -10.10 3.47
N TYR A 56 -1.18 -11.32 3.60
CA TYR A 56 0.03 -11.78 2.89
C TYR A 56 -0.14 -11.87 1.37
N GLU A 57 -1.36 -12.01 0.87
CA GLU A 57 -1.65 -12.11 -0.56
C GLU A 57 -1.94 -10.76 -1.24
N ASP A 58 -2.04 -9.70 -0.44
CA ASP A 58 -2.50 -8.39 -0.90
C ASP A 58 -1.34 -7.46 -1.28
N ALA A 59 -0.21 -7.56 -0.57
CA ALA A 59 0.99 -6.77 -0.82
C ALA A 59 2.23 -7.42 -0.18
N CYS A 60 3.36 -7.45 -0.91
CA CYS A 60 4.59 -8.07 -0.40
C CYS A 60 5.22 -7.28 0.77
N GLY A 61 5.06 -5.96 0.75
CA GLY A 61 5.48 -5.01 1.78
C GLY A 61 4.40 -4.73 2.83
N ARG A 62 3.40 -5.60 3.00
CA ARG A 62 2.26 -5.37 3.92
C ARG A 62 2.65 -4.93 5.32
N ASN A 63 3.77 -5.41 5.87
CA ASN A 63 4.17 -5.05 7.24
C ASN A 63 4.49 -3.55 7.34
N SER A 64 5.19 -3.02 6.34
CA SER A 64 5.53 -1.60 6.26
C SER A 64 4.30 -0.75 5.92
N ILE A 65 3.44 -1.23 5.01
CA ILE A 65 2.16 -0.60 4.70
C ILE A 65 1.30 -0.51 5.97
N ASN A 66 1.11 -1.63 6.67
CA ASN A 66 0.27 -1.69 7.86
C ASN A 66 0.79 -0.78 8.97
N GLY A 67 2.11 -0.66 9.13
CA GLY A 67 2.69 0.31 10.07
C GLY A 67 2.41 1.77 9.70
N LEU A 68 2.53 2.13 8.42
CA LEU A 68 2.16 3.46 7.95
C LEU A 68 0.66 3.73 8.17
N LEU A 69 -0.21 2.79 7.83
CA LEU A 69 -1.66 2.93 7.96
C LEU A 69 -2.10 3.01 9.43
N TYR A 70 -1.47 2.23 10.31
CA TYR A 70 -1.65 2.35 11.76
C TYR A 70 -1.38 3.78 12.22
N LEU A 71 -0.19 4.32 11.88
CA LEU A 71 0.18 5.69 12.25
C LEU A 71 -0.74 6.74 11.61
N ALA A 72 -1.13 6.52 10.36
CA ALA A 72 -2.03 7.41 9.63
C ALA A 72 -3.42 7.48 10.29
N ARG A 73 -3.89 6.40 10.92
CA ARG A 73 -5.13 6.39 11.71
C ARG A 73 -4.98 7.21 12.99
N GLU A 74 -3.88 7.02 13.72
CA GLU A 74 -3.60 7.76 14.97
C GLU A 74 -3.46 9.27 14.75
N LEU A 75 -2.85 9.67 13.62
CA LEU A 75 -2.57 11.07 13.29
C LEU A 75 -3.58 11.69 12.31
N ASP A 76 -4.68 10.99 12.04
CA ASP A 76 -5.71 11.35 11.05
C ASP A 76 -5.17 11.77 9.67
N MET A 77 -4.05 11.18 9.24
CA MET A 77 -3.47 11.40 7.92
C MET A 77 -4.35 10.76 6.83
N GLN A 78 -4.38 11.34 5.64
CA GLN A 78 -5.18 10.85 4.52
C GLN A 78 -4.31 10.08 3.53
N LEU A 79 -4.83 8.95 3.03
CA LEU A 79 -4.22 8.18 1.95
C LEU A 79 -5.04 8.37 0.68
N ARG A 80 -4.35 8.64 -0.44
CA ARG A 80 -4.99 8.83 -1.75
C ARG A 80 -4.28 8.01 -2.80
N THR A 81 -5.03 7.23 -3.56
CA THR A 81 -4.52 6.55 -4.74
C THR A 81 -4.17 7.54 -5.85
N VAL A 82 -2.96 7.39 -6.41
CA VAL A 82 -2.50 8.09 -7.61
C VAL A 82 -2.80 7.26 -8.85
N ASP A 83 -2.38 5.98 -8.86
CA ASP A 83 -2.71 5.03 -9.92
C ASP A 83 -2.59 3.59 -9.41
N VAL A 84 -3.31 2.66 -10.05
CA VAL A 84 -3.26 1.22 -9.80
C VAL A 84 -3.28 0.50 -11.14
N ARG A 85 -2.25 -0.32 -11.37
CA ARG A 85 -1.99 -1.02 -12.64
C ARG A 85 -1.43 -2.40 -12.36
N ASN A 86 -1.29 -3.21 -13.40
CA ASN A 86 -0.52 -4.45 -13.31
C ASN A 86 0.38 -4.66 -14.53
N SER A 87 1.27 -5.64 -14.47
CA SER A 87 2.22 -5.95 -15.55
C SER A 87 1.57 -6.30 -16.90
N GLY A 88 0.28 -6.64 -16.92
CA GLY A 88 -0.50 -6.87 -18.14
C GLY A 88 -1.03 -5.59 -18.81
N ASP A 89 -0.87 -4.43 -18.18
CA ASP A 89 -1.23 -3.12 -18.75
C ASP A 89 -0.14 -2.52 -19.65
N THR A 90 1.07 -3.09 -19.65
CA THR A 90 2.19 -2.63 -20.49
C THR A 90 2.28 -3.43 -21.79
N ALA A 91 2.93 -4.61 -21.75
CA ALA A 91 3.09 -5.51 -22.89
C ALA A 91 3.17 -7.00 -22.47
N GLY A 92 2.95 -7.32 -21.19
CA GLY A 92 3.05 -8.67 -20.65
C GLY A 92 1.84 -9.55 -20.93
N SER A 93 2.00 -10.88 -20.74
CA SER A 93 0.87 -11.80 -20.69
C SER A 93 -0.11 -11.41 -19.57
N ARG A 94 -1.40 -11.65 -19.80
CA ARG A 94 -2.48 -11.44 -18.84
C ARG A 94 -2.81 -12.69 -18.01
N ASP A 95 -2.08 -13.78 -18.20
CA ASP A 95 -2.35 -15.06 -17.52
C ASP A 95 -1.83 -15.05 -16.07
N ARG A 96 -0.71 -14.36 -15.83
CA ARG A 96 -0.05 -14.24 -14.51
C ARG A 96 0.62 -12.88 -14.42
N VAL A 97 0.00 -11.95 -13.70
CA VAL A 97 0.48 -10.56 -13.59
C VAL A 97 0.93 -10.22 -12.16
N VAL A 98 1.66 -9.12 -12.03
CA VAL A 98 2.00 -8.47 -10.76
C VAL A 98 1.29 -7.13 -10.68
N GLY A 99 0.63 -6.85 -9.56
CA GLY A 99 -0.07 -5.60 -9.29
C GLY A 99 0.85 -4.50 -8.75
N TYR A 100 0.57 -3.26 -9.12
CA TYR A 100 1.31 -2.06 -8.75
C TYR A 100 0.34 -0.97 -8.30
N GLY A 101 0.69 -0.27 -7.22
CA GLY A 101 -0.09 0.86 -6.73
C GLY A 101 0.81 2.00 -6.27
N ALA A 102 0.43 3.23 -6.61
CA ALA A 102 1.06 4.44 -6.12
C ALA A 102 0.07 5.23 -5.27
N TYR A 103 0.50 5.64 -4.07
CA TYR A 103 -0.35 6.32 -3.09
C TYR A 103 0.39 7.51 -2.48
N GLY A 104 -0.34 8.60 -2.24
CA GLY A 104 0.12 9.73 -1.44
C GLY A 104 -0.42 9.65 -0.03
N CYS A 105 0.41 9.94 0.97
CA CYS A 105 0.02 10.07 2.37
C CYS A 105 0.23 11.52 2.81
N TYR A 106 -0.83 12.17 3.29
CA TYR A 106 -0.84 13.60 3.58
C TYR A 106 -1.36 13.86 4.99
N ALA A 107 -0.81 14.89 5.65
CA ALA A 107 -1.48 15.47 6.81
C ALA A 107 -2.85 16.02 6.38
N ARG A 108 -3.81 15.99 7.31
CA ARG A 108 -5.12 16.60 7.10
C ARG A 108 -5.05 18.13 7.16
#